data_AF-A0A105TRX7-F1
#
_entry.id   AF-A0A105TRX7-F1
#
_cell.length_a   1.000
_cell.length_b   1.000
_cell.length_c   1.000
_cell.angle_alpha   90.00
_cell.angle_beta   90.00
_cell.angle_gamma   90.00
#
_symmetry.space_group_name_H-M   'P 1'
#
loop_
_entity.id
_entity.type
_entity.pdbx_description
1 polymer ?
#
loop_
_entity_poly.entity_id
_entity_poly.type
_entity_poly.pdbx_seq_one_letter_code
_entity_poly.pdbx_strand_id
1 'polypeptide(L)'
;MLHYLKSLIKFFLRNCRKSYFTFSSLWKVAKFSTYKVKMSSVSDTGECFILGNGPSLKDDLEKNVTFLQTQKLVVVNNFARSDYYVKLKPQYYVFADPAYWSDEKNKVVDSCRSTLETIRDNTTWEMKIFVPHAAFKTELFKEFFIINNRISLVAYNTTFISERGFENLNHYLYKKNLAAPRIQNVLMAAIFISINIGLSEINLLGSDHSWTKELFVNSENQVCILDHHFYDKKKQDFNIFTRVDGSIYKMHEILRDYAFMFEGYHSLRGYGDVLGVKIYNNTSNSFIDAFERKQCV
;
A
#
# COMPACT_ATOMS: atom_id res chain seq x y z
N MET A 1 -20.16 -21.53 39.28
CA MET A 1 -19.52 -20.32 39.87
C MET A 1 -18.11 -20.06 39.30
N LEU A 2 -17.17 -21.02 39.37
CA LEU A 2 -15.77 -20.83 38.90
C LEU A 2 -15.64 -20.50 37.40
N HIS A 3 -16.48 -21.10 36.53
CA HIS A 3 -16.49 -20.82 35.09
C HIS A 3 -16.92 -19.39 34.76
N TYR A 4 -17.97 -18.89 35.43
CA TYR A 4 -18.45 -17.52 35.28
C TYR A 4 -17.42 -16.49 35.72
N LEU A 5 -16.76 -16.72 36.86
CA LEU A 5 -15.67 -15.85 37.34
C LEU A 5 -14.49 -15.81 36.37
N LYS A 6 -14.07 -16.95 35.81
CA LYS A 6 -13.03 -17.01 34.76
C LYS A 6 -13.42 -16.23 33.51
N SER A 7 -14.68 -16.33 33.08
CA SER A 7 -15.20 -15.59 31.93
C SER A 7 -15.18 -14.07 32.18
N LEU A 8 -15.62 -13.64 33.36
CA LEU A 8 -15.62 -12.23 33.77
C LEU A 8 -14.20 -11.66 33.83
N ILE A 9 -13.25 -12.40 34.40
CA ILE A 9 -11.83 -12.00 34.44
C ILE A 9 -11.27 -11.88 33.02
N LYS A 10 -11.50 -12.87 32.15
CA LYS A 10 -11.06 -12.80 30.74
C LYS A 10 -11.66 -11.60 30.01
N PHE A 11 -12.95 -11.32 30.23
CA PHE A 11 -13.63 -10.15 29.68
C PHE A 11 -12.98 -8.85 30.17
N PHE A 12 -12.75 -8.71 31.48
CA PHE A 12 -12.12 -7.54 32.08
C PHE A 12 -10.71 -7.32 31.53
N LEU A 13 -9.86 -8.35 31.57
CA LEU A 13 -8.48 -8.29 31.05
C LEU A 13 -8.44 -7.93 29.56
N ARG A 14 -9.35 -8.49 28.76
CA ARG A 14 -9.49 -8.15 27.33
C ARG A 14 -9.79 -6.67 27.15
N ASN A 15 -10.71 -6.11 27.93
CA ASN A 15 -11.07 -4.70 27.83
C ASN A 15 -9.94 -3.78 28.34
N CYS A 16 -9.27 -4.12 29.44
CA CYS A 16 -8.08 -3.40 29.90
C CYS A 16 -6.99 -3.35 28.81
N ARG A 17 -6.75 -4.49 28.14
CA ARG A 17 -5.80 -4.57 27.03
C ARG A 17 -6.22 -3.71 25.84
N LYS A 18 -7.50 -3.73 25.45
CA LYS A 18 -8.03 -2.85 24.39
C LYS A 18 -7.86 -1.37 24.76
N SER A 19 -8.22 -0.98 25.98
CA SER A 19 -8.06 0.38 26.48
C SER A 19 -6.61 0.84 26.42
N TYR A 20 -5.66 0.02 26.88
CA TYR A 20 -4.23 0.32 26.78
C TYR A 20 -3.79 0.62 25.34
N PHE A 21 -4.17 -0.25 24.38
CA PHE A 21 -3.84 -0.03 22.97
C PHE A 21 -4.53 1.18 22.37
N THR A 22 -5.76 1.48 22.78
CA THR A 22 -6.48 2.68 22.38
C THR A 22 -5.80 3.94 22.90
N PHE A 23 -5.43 4.00 24.18
CA PHE A 23 -4.71 5.16 24.74
C PHE A 23 -3.35 5.36 24.05
N SER A 24 -2.59 4.29 23.82
CA SER A 24 -1.34 4.35 23.06
C SER A 24 -1.57 4.86 21.64
N SER A 25 -2.64 4.43 20.99
CA SER A 25 -3.01 4.86 19.64
C SER A 25 -3.40 6.34 19.59
N LEU A 26 -4.21 6.81 20.53
CA LEU A 26 -4.58 8.22 20.65
C LEU A 26 -3.36 9.11 20.91
N TRP A 27 -2.44 8.66 21.76
CA TRP A 27 -1.17 9.36 21.98
C TRP A 27 -0.32 9.44 20.70
N LYS A 28 -0.23 8.34 19.94
CA LYS A 28 0.46 8.35 18.63
C LYS A 28 -0.19 9.31 17.65
N VAL A 29 -1.52 9.35 17.57
CA VAL A 29 -2.24 10.30 16.73
C VAL A 29 -1.92 11.74 17.16
N ALA A 30 -2.02 12.04 18.45
CA ALA A 30 -1.71 13.37 18.97
C ALA A 30 -0.27 13.83 18.65
N LYS A 31 0.68 12.90 18.69
CA LYS A 31 2.11 13.22 18.50
C LYS A 31 2.56 13.21 17.03
N PHE A 32 2.07 12.29 16.23
CA PHE A 32 2.62 11.99 14.90
C PHE A 32 1.65 12.26 13.74
N SER A 33 0.36 12.42 14.01
CA SER A 33 -0.61 12.73 12.95
C SER A 33 -0.51 14.19 12.53
N THR A 34 -0.78 14.45 11.25
CA THR A 34 -0.89 15.82 10.75
C THR A 34 -2.33 16.16 10.40
N TYR A 35 -2.97 16.95 11.26
CA TYR A 35 -4.39 17.34 11.15
C TYR A 35 -4.73 18.20 9.92
N LYS A 36 -3.74 18.84 9.29
CA LYS A 36 -3.92 19.65 8.07
C LYS A 36 -4.01 18.80 6.80
N VAL A 37 -3.55 17.55 6.85
CA VAL A 37 -3.55 16.64 5.70
C VAL A 37 -4.94 16.05 5.55
N LYS A 38 -5.67 16.50 4.54
CA LYS A 38 -7.05 16.05 4.28
C LYS A 38 -7.12 15.40 2.92
N MET A 39 -7.13 14.07 2.88
CA MET A 39 -7.52 13.34 1.67
C MET A 39 -8.97 13.61 1.28
N SER A 40 -9.82 14.04 2.23
CA SER A 40 -11.23 14.32 2.01
C SER A 40 -11.51 15.49 1.05
N SER A 41 -10.50 16.26 0.64
CA SER A 41 -10.65 17.23 -0.45
C SER A 41 -10.78 16.54 -1.82
N VAL A 42 -10.33 15.29 -1.92
CA VAL A 42 -10.60 14.40 -3.04
C VAL A 42 -11.83 13.60 -2.69
N SER A 43 -12.86 13.74 -3.52
CA SER A 43 -14.07 12.93 -3.45
C SER A 43 -14.30 12.33 -4.82
N ASP A 44 -14.56 11.03 -4.84
CA ASP A 44 -14.88 10.25 -6.02
C ASP A 44 -15.86 9.13 -5.64
N THR A 45 -16.40 8.43 -6.63
CA THR A 45 -17.37 7.35 -6.45
C THR A 45 -17.20 6.26 -7.50
N GLY A 46 -17.88 5.14 -7.31
CA GLY A 46 -17.89 4.05 -8.29
C GLY A 46 -16.70 3.10 -8.15
N GLU A 47 -16.46 2.35 -9.23
CA GLU A 47 -15.47 1.29 -9.30
C GLU A 47 -14.09 1.83 -9.70
N CYS A 48 -13.03 1.22 -9.15
CA CYS A 48 -11.66 1.39 -9.64
C CYS A 48 -10.93 0.05 -9.77
N PHE A 49 -9.84 0.07 -10.55
CA PHE A 49 -8.86 -0.98 -10.62
C PHE A 49 -7.52 -0.45 -10.08
N ILE A 50 -7.02 -1.10 -9.04
CA ILE A 50 -5.68 -0.83 -8.52
C ILE A 50 -4.72 -1.79 -9.22
N LEU A 51 -3.77 -1.22 -9.94
CA LEU A 51 -2.72 -1.96 -10.63
C LEU A 51 -1.48 -1.97 -9.74
N GLY A 52 -1.20 -3.13 -9.15
CA GLY A 52 0.05 -3.41 -8.45
C GLY A 52 1.25 -3.46 -9.40
N ASN A 53 2.36 -4.02 -8.94
CA ASN A 53 3.57 -4.23 -9.75
C ASN A 53 4.04 -5.70 -9.69
N GLY A 54 3.16 -6.63 -9.34
CA GLY A 54 3.46 -8.04 -9.30
C GLY A 54 3.57 -8.67 -10.71
N PRO A 55 4.25 -9.82 -10.83
CA PRO A 55 4.57 -10.44 -12.12
C PRO A 55 3.35 -10.77 -12.97
N SER A 56 2.23 -11.16 -12.37
CA SER A 56 0.98 -11.47 -13.10
C SER A 56 0.38 -10.28 -13.84
N LEU A 57 0.73 -9.04 -13.48
CA LEU A 57 0.15 -7.84 -14.08
C LEU A 57 0.34 -7.80 -15.59
N LYS A 58 1.47 -8.30 -16.09
CA LYS A 58 1.76 -8.26 -17.53
C LYS A 58 0.68 -9.01 -18.32
N ASP A 59 0.39 -10.24 -17.91
CA ASP A 59 -0.62 -11.09 -18.57
C ASP A 59 -2.02 -10.52 -18.36
N ASP A 60 -2.31 -9.97 -17.18
CA ASP A 60 -3.58 -9.31 -16.87
C ASP A 60 -3.80 -8.07 -17.77
N LEU A 61 -2.75 -7.30 -18.04
CA LEU A 61 -2.80 -6.13 -18.93
C LEU A 61 -2.92 -6.52 -20.40
N GLU A 62 -2.13 -7.49 -20.88
CA GLU A 62 -2.16 -7.92 -22.28
C GLU A 62 -3.56 -8.42 -22.70
N LYS A 63 -4.27 -9.10 -21.79
CA LYS A 63 -5.63 -9.58 -22.05
C LYS A 63 -6.68 -8.48 -21.98
N ASN A 64 -6.51 -7.51 -21.08
CA ASN A 64 -7.60 -6.63 -20.66
C ASN A 64 -7.35 -5.14 -20.95
N VAL A 65 -6.29 -4.78 -21.69
CA VAL A 65 -5.87 -3.38 -21.90
C VAL A 65 -7.01 -2.50 -22.41
N THR A 66 -7.77 -2.94 -23.42
CA THR A 66 -8.88 -2.15 -24.00
C THR A 66 -9.99 -1.91 -22.99
N PHE A 67 -10.32 -2.90 -22.17
CA PHE A 67 -11.26 -2.74 -21.08
C PHE A 67 -10.72 -1.74 -20.05
N LEU A 68 -9.49 -1.95 -19.56
CA LEU A 68 -8.87 -1.11 -18.53
C LEU A 68 -8.70 0.35 -18.95
N GLN A 69 -8.53 0.65 -20.24
CA GLN A 69 -8.51 2.03 -20.76
C GLN A 69 -9.81 2.80 -20.52
N THR A 70 -10.93 2.10 -20.34
CA THR A 70 -12.24 2.70 -20.04
C THR A 70 -12.53 2.79 -18.55
N GLN A 71 -11.65 2.20 -17.72
CA GLN A 71 -11.83 2.12 -16.28
C GLN A 71 -11.12 3.25 -15.55
N LYS A 72 -11.48 3.40 -14.28
CA LYS A 72 -10.78 4.27 -13.34
C LYS A 72 -9.62 3.50 -12.72
N LEU A 73 -8.41 4.05 -12.83
CA LEU A 73 -7.18 3.35 -12.48
C LEU A 73 -6.45 4.07 -11.35
N VAL A 74 -5.98 3.25 -10.41
CA VAL A 74 -5.01 3.62 -9.39
C VAL A 74 -3.74 2.82 -9.66
N VAL A 75 -2.61 3.50 -9.85
CA VAL A 75 -1.32 2.85 -10.09
C VAL A 75 -0.33 3.19 -8.99
N VAL A 76 0.71 2.38 -8.84
CA VAL A 76 1.60 2.46 -7.68
C VAL A 76 3.09 2.44 -8.03
N ASN A 77 3.90 3.16 -7.26
CA ASN A 77 5.37 3.15 -7.31
C ASN A 77 5.95 3.15 -8.75
N ASN A 78 6.57 2.06 -9.22
CA ASN A 78 7.30 2.00 -10.49
C ASN A 78 6.41 1.78 -11.73
N PHE A 79 5.08 1.80 -11.61
CA PHE A 79 4.17 1.51 -12.72
C PHE A 79 4.45 2.36 -13.97
N ALA A 80 4.82 3.64 -13.79
CA ALA A 80 5.13 4.56 -14.88
C ALA A 80 6.27 4.09 -15.80
N ARG A 81 7.10 3.14 -15.36
CA ARG A 81 8.17 2.55 -16.17
C ARG A 81 7.67 1.60 -17.26
N SER A 82 6.39 1.26 -17.26
CA SER A 82 5.77 0.44 -18.28
C SER A 82 5.20 1.30 -19.41
N ASP A 83 5.27 0.80 -20.65
CA ASP A 83 4.59 1.39 -21.81
C ASP A 83 3.07 1.48 -21.62
N TYR A 84 2.50 0.71 -20.68
CA TYR A 84 1.09 0.80 -20.32
C TYR A 84 0.72 2.11 -19.62
N TYR A 85 1.68 2.82 -19.02
CA TYR A 85 1.42 4.07 -18.30
C TYR A 85 0.72 5.12 -19.17
N VAL A 86 1.32 5.44 -20.33
CA VAL A 86 0.79 6.44 -21.27
C VAL A 86 -0.44 5.93 -22.03
N LYS A 87 -0.60 4.60 -22.16
CA LYS A 87 -1.75 3.98 -22.81
C LYS A 87 -3.00 3.99 -21.94
N LEU A 88 -2.83 3.78 -20.64
CA LEU A 88 -3.92 3.62 -19.67
C LEU A 88 -4.32 4.94 -19.00
N LYS A 89 -3.41 5.91 -18.91
CA LYS A 89 -3.68 7.27 -18.40
C LYS A 89 -4.37 7.28 -17.02
N PRO A 90 -3.74 6.71 -15.98
CA PRO A 90 -4.36 6.53 -14.67
C PRO A 90 -4.73 7.86 -13.99
N GLN A 91 -5.89 7.91 -13.35
CA GLN A 91 -6.39 9.09 -12.65
C GLN A 91 -5.71 9.29 -11.28
N TYR A 92 -5.23 8.19 -10.69
CA TYR A 92 -4.62 8.18 -9.36
C TYR A 92 -3.27 7.46 -9.36
N TYR A 93 -2.28 8.06 -8.71
CA TYR A 93 -0.96 7.49 -8.50
C TYR A 93 -0.65 7.45 -7.01
N VAL A 94 -0.14 6.36 -6.48
CA VAL A 94 0.20 6.25 -5.05
C VAL A 94 1.66 5.87 -4.88
N PHE A 95 2.37 6.66 -4.07
CA PHE A 95 3.69 6.33 -3.57
C PHE A 95 3.63 5.94 -2.10
N ALA A 96 4.42 4.96 -1.69
CA ALA A 96 4.58 4.59 -0.28
C ALA A 96 5.99 4.11 0.08
N ASP A 97 6.88 3.93 -0.90
CA ASP A 97 8.25 3.48 -0.67
C ASP A 97 9.18 4.67 -0.33
N PRO A 98 9.81 4.69 0.85
CA PRO A 98 10.76 5.74 1.21
C PRO A 98 11.85 5.99 0.17
N ALA A 99 12.26 5.01 -0.64
CA ALA A 99 13.29 5.18 -1.67
C ALA A 99 13.03 6.34 -2.66
N TYR A 100 11.78 6.81 -2.79
CA TYR A 100 11.43 7.99 -3.59
C TYR A 100 11.77 9.34 -2.92
N TRP A 101 12.00 9.40 -1.61
CA TRP A 101 12.23 10.64 -0.87
C TRP A 101 13.19 10.56 0.33
N SER A 102 13.63 9.37 0.73
CA SER A 102 14.59 9.17 1.82
C SER A 102 15.99 9.30 1.28
N ASP A 103 16.71 10.27 1.83
CA ASP A 103 18.00 10.70 1.33
C ASP A 103 19.13 10.10 2.19
N GLU A 104 19.71 8.99 1.76
CA GLU A 104 21.09 8.68 2.10
C GLU A 104 21.93 8.80 0.82
N LYS A 105 22.61 9.97 0.70
CA LYS A 105 23.59 10.35 -0.34
C LYS A 105 23.08 11.10 -1.59
N ASN A 106 22.04 11.92 -1.47
CA ASN A 106 21.45 12.78 -2.51
C ASN A 106 21.05 12.05 -3.81
N LYS A 107 20.82 10.75 -3.71
CA LYS A 107 20.37 9.93 -4.83
C LYS A 107 19.10 9.20 -4.41
N VAL A 108 17.95 9.78 -4.77
CA VAL A 108 16.79 8.95 -5.13
C VAL A 108 17.35 7.83 -6.02
N VAL A 109 17.11 6.57 -5.65
CA VAL A 109 17.59 5.42 -6.43
C VAL A 109 17.28 5.71 -7.91
N ASP A 110 18.25 5.56 -8.81
CA ASP A 110 18.10 6.04 -10.20
C ASP A 110 16.79 5.55 -10.85
N SER A 111 16.32 4.35 -10.47
CA SER A 111 15.02 3.79 -10.85
C SER A 111 13.81 4.61 -10.38
N CYS A 112 13.82 5.08 -9.14
CA CYS A 112 12.79 5.92 -8.55
C CYS A 112 12.80 7.31 -9.19
N ARG A 113 13.98 7.89 -9.44
CA ARG A 113 14.10 9.19 -10.13
C ARG A 113 13.56 9.11 -11.55
N SER A 114 13.96 8.09 -12.31
CA SER A 114 13.47 7.84 -13.66
C SER A 114 11.94 7.69 -13.70
N THR A 115 11.35 7.07 -12.67
CA THR A 115 9.89 6.98 -12.53
C THR A 115 9.25 8.37 -12.37
N LEU A 116 9.79 9.21 -11.48
CA LEU A 116 9.28 10.58 -11.28
C LEU A 116 9.41 11.43 -12.54
N GLU A 117 10.53 11.33 -13.25
CA GLU A 117 10.77 12.03 -14.53
C GLU A 117 9.79 11.55 -15.61
N THR A 118 9.58 10.24 -15.73
CA THR A 118 8.63 9.66 -16.68
C THR A 118 7.21 10.17 -16.44
N ILE A 119 6.80 10.26 -15.16
CA ILE A 119 5.50 10.84 -14.80
C ILE A 119 5.45 12.32 -15.17
N ARG A 120 6.46 13.09 -14.78
CA ARG A 120 6.52 14.54 -15.03
C ARG A 120 6.40 14.86 -16.52
N ASP A 121 7.15 14.14 -17.35
CA ASP A 121 7.34 14.46 -18.77
C ASP A 121 6.22 13.90 -19.66
N ASN A 122 5.65 12.74 -19.32
CA ASN A 122 4.69 12.05 -20.20
C ASN A 122 3.22 12.18 -19.77
N THR A 123 2.94 12.74 -18.58
CA THR A 123 1.56 12.91 -18.12
C THR A 123 0.89 14.05 -18.87
N THR A 124 -0.06 13.69 -19.72
CA THR A 124 -0.88 14.60 -20.53
C THR A 124 -2.36 14.49 -20.16
N TRP A 125 -2.69 14.07 -18.95
CA TRP A 125 -4.07 13.97 -18.44
C TRP A 125 -4.11 14.39 -16.98
N GLU A 126 -5.30 14.75 -16.49
CA GLU A 126 -5.48 15.10 -15.08
C GLU A 126 -5.19 13.88 -14.20
N MET A 127 -4.22 14.01 -13.29
CA MET A 127 -3.81 12.94 -12.39
C MET A 127 -3.56 13.49 -10.98
N LYS A 128 -4.04 12.75 -9.97
CA LYS A 128 -3.70 13.04 -8.56
C LYS A 128 -2.67 12.05 -8.06
N ILE A 129 -1.57 12.55 -7.51
CA ILE A 129 -0.52 11.75 -6.91
C ILE A 129 -0.64 11.84 -5.39
N PHE A 130 -0.86 10.70 -4.75
CA PHE A 130 -0.88 10.54 -3.32
C PHE A 130 0.50 10.21 -2.78
N VAL A 131 0.96 11.00 -1.82
CA VAL A 131 2.27 10.83 -1.19
C VAL A 131 2.16 10.84 0.34
N PRO A 132 2.96 10.04 1.08
CA PRO A 132 2.97 10.11 2.52
C PRO A 132 3.31 11.53 2.97
N HIS A 133 2.71 12.00 4.05
CA HIS A 133 2.99 13.34 4.54
C HIS A 133 4.48 13.59 4.85
N ALA A 134 5.20 12.55 5.28
CA ALA A 134 6.66 12.62 5.46
C ALA A 134 7.39 12.94 4.15
N ALA A 135 6.98 12.32 3.04
CA ALA A 135 7.50 12.60 1.70
C ALA A 135 7.09 14.00 1.22
N PHE A 136 5.85 14.41 1.48
CA PHE A 136 5.35 15.72 1.09
C PHE A 136 6.15 16.87 1.74
N LYS A 137 6.69 16.65 2.95
CA LYS A 137 7.51 17.61 3.70
C LYS A 137 8.91 17.81 3.16
N THR A 138 9.45 16.89 2.35
CA THR A 138 10.78 17.05 1.75
C THR A 138 10.76 18.01 0.57
N GLU A 139 9.57 18.48 0.15
CA GLU A 139 9.30 19.32 -1.02
C GLU A 139 9.71 18.68 -2.38
N LEU A 140 10.46 17.58 -2.39
CA LEU A 140 10.92 16.88 -3.59
C LEU A 140 9.79 16.63 -4.60
N PHE A 141 8.68 16.04 -4.15
CA PHE A 141 7.54 15.77 -5.04
C PHE A 141 6.96 17.06 -5.64
N LYS A 142 6.89 18.15 -4.85
CA LYS A 142 6.39 19.44 -5.34
C LYS A 142 7.33 20.01 -6.39
N GLU A 143 8.63 20.00 -6.13
CA GLU A 143 9.65 20.47 -7.08
C GLU A 143 9.61 19.68 -8.40
N PHE A 144 9.45 18.36 -8.33
CA PHE A 144 9.35 17.53 -9.53
C PHE A 144 8.10 17.84 -10.37
N PHE A 145 6.96 18.07 -9.72
CA PHE A 145 5.67 18.15 -10.41
C PHE A 145 5.11 19.56 -10.59
N ILE A 146 5.75 20.60 -10.03
CA ILE A 146 5.30 22.01 -10.16
C ILE A 146 5.20 22.46 -11.63
N ILE A 147 6.00 21.88 -12.52
CA ILE A 147 6.02 22.24 -13.93
C ILE A 147 4.86 21.64 -14.74
N ASN A 148 4.16 20.62 -14.23
CA ASN A 148 3.07 19.95 -14.93
C ASN A 148 1.72 20.28 -14.26
N ASN A 149 0.97 21.18 -14.88
CA ASN A 149 -0.31 21.68 -14.34
C ASN A 149 -1.45 20.65 -14.34
N ARG A 150 -1.28 19.49 -14.97
CA ARG A 150 -2.25 18.37 -14.94
C ARG A 150 -2.02 17.42 -13.77
N ILE A 151 -0.92 17.60 -13.04
CA ILE A 151 -0.57 16.80 -11.87
C ILE A 151 -0.89 17.60 -10.62
N SER A 152 -1.67 16.99 -9.72
CA SER A 152 -1.92 17.54 -8.39
C SER A 152 -1.42 16.59 -7.31
N LEU A 153 -0.83 17.14 -6.25
CA LEU A 153 -0.31 16.36 -5.13
C LEU A 153 -1.28 16.34 -3.96
N VAL A 154 -1.46 15.16 -3.37
CA VAL A 154 -2.32 14.94 -2.21
C VAL A 154 -1.53 14.20 -1.14
N ALA A 155 -1.33 14.84 0.00
CA ALA A 155 -0.68 14.17 1.12
C ALA A 155 -1.66 13.22 1.84
N TYR A 156 -1.14 12.14 2.42
CA TYR A 156 -1.89 11.27 3.34
C TYR A 156 -1.10 10.93 4.61
N ASN A 157 -1.80 10.64 5.72
CA ASN A 157 -1.13 10.27 6.96
C ASN A 157 -0.83 8.77 7.01
N THR A 158 0.36 8.43 7.48
CA THR A 158 0.81 7.04 7.69
C THR A 158 0.94 6.69 9.18
N THR A 159 0.32 7.49 10.06
CA THR A 159 0.38 7.30 11.52
C THR A 159 -0.27 5.98 11.91
N PHE A 160 0.55 4.95 12.07
CA PHE A 160 0.11 3.62 12.44
C PHE A 160 -0.42 3.57 13.88
N ILE A 161 -1.63 3.04 14.04
CA ILE A 161 -2.26 2.75 15.33
C ILE A 161 -2.55 1.27 15.50
N SER A 162 -2.64 0.80 16.75
CA SER A 162 -2.80 -0.62 17.04
C SER A 162 -4.17 -1.15 16.65
N GLU A 163 -4.22 -2.20 15.84
CA GLU A 163 -5.43 -2.95 15.50
C GLU A 163 -6.06 -3.67 16.70
N ARG A 164 -5.30 -3.81 17.81
CA ARG A 164 -5.77 -4.44 19.05
C ARG A 164 -6.59 -3.51 19.95
N GLY A 165 -6.83 -2.26 19.53
CA GLY A 165 -7.65 -1.29 20.24
C GLY A 165 -9.16 -1.50 20.04
N PHE A 166 -9.93 -0.45 20.27
CA PHE A 166 -11.34 -0.40 19.88
C PHE A 166 -11.47 -0.09 18.38
N GLU A 167 -11.92 -1.09 17.63
CA GLU A 167 -12.02 -1.05 16.17
C GLU A 167 -12.83 0.14 15.62
N ASN A 168 -14.01 0.42 16.19
CA ASN A 168 -14.83 1.57 15.77
C ASN A 168 -14.09 2.92 15.88
N LEU A 169 -13.27 3.08 16.93
CA LEU A 169 -12.45 4.29 17.08
C LEU A 169 -11.32 4.31 16.05
N ASN A 170 -10.68 3.16 15.79
CA ASN A 170 -9.66 3.06 14.75
C ASN A 170 -10.24 3.44 13.38
N HIS A 171 -11.39 2.87 13.00
CA HIS A 171 -12.09 3.17 11.74
C HIS A 171 -12.50 4.65 11.65
N TYR A 172 -12.93 5.25 12.76
CA TYR A 172 -13.19 6.69 12.80
C TYR A 172 -11.91 7.51 12.52
N LEU A 173 -10.78 7.16 13.13
CA LEU A 173 -9.50 7.85 12.91
C LEU A 173 -8.98 7.65 11.48
N TYR A 174 -9.18 6.46 10.92
CA TYR A 174 -8.90 6.12 9.51
C TYR A 174 -9.70 7.00 8.56
N LYS A 175 -11.02 7.08 8.76
CA LYS A 175 -11.93 7.91 7.94
C LYS A 175 -11.60 9.39 7.98
N LYS A 176 -11.07 9.86 9.12
CA LYS A 176 -10.61 11.24 9.28
C LYS A 176 -9.19 11.47 8.74
N ASN A 177 -8.54 10.46 8.17
CA ASN A 177 -7.14 10.48 7.76
C ASN A 177 -6.22 10.95 8.90
N LEU A 178 -6.55 10.62 10.15
CA LEU A 178 -5.72 10.95 11.32
C LEU A 178 -4.78 9.79 11.68
N ALA A 179 -5.13 8.59 11.23
CA ALA A 179 -4.33 7.40 11.39
C ALA A 179 -4.49 6.51 10.16
N ALA A 180 -3.65 5.50 10.08
CA ALA A 180 -3.75 4.44 9.08
C ALA A 180 -3.66 3.07 9.76
N PRO A 181 -4.18 2.00 9.11
CA PRO A 181 -3.81 0.64 9.45
C PRO A 181 -2.30 0.43 9.23
N ARG A 182 -1.78 -0.77 9.53
CA ARG A 182 -0.37 -1.06 9.27
C ARG A 182 -0.09 -1.14 7.77
N ILE A 183 0.23 -0.02 7.14
CA ILE A 183 0.61 0.03 5.73
C ILE A 183 2.04 -0.53 5.58
N GLN A 184 2.14 -1.81 5.20
CA GLN A 184 3.43 -2.48 4.96
C GLN A 184 3.93 -2.32 3.52
N ASN A 185 3.03 -2.00 2.58
CA ASN A 185 3.37 -1.82 1.18
C ASN A 185 2.46 -0.81 0.50
N VAL A 186 2.82 -0.42 -0.73
CA VAL A 186 2.09 0.60 -1.50
C VAL A 186 0.69 0.16 -1.92
N LEU A 187 0.44 -1.14 -2.10
CA LEU A 187 -0.89 -1.65 -2.45
C LEU A 187 -1.88 -1.41 -1.30
N MET A 188 -1.46 -1.66 -0.06
CA MET A 188 -2.25 -1.35 1.13
C MET A 188 -2.55 0.14 1.24
N ALA A 189 -1.58 1.00 0.93
CA ALA A 189 -1.80 2.45 0.88
C ALA A 189 -2.84 2.80 -0.19
N ALA A 190 -2.75 2.22 -1.38
CA ALA A 190 -3.67 2.47 -2.48
C ALA A 190 -5.11 2.03 -2.16
N ILE A 191 -5.29 0.87 -1.52
CA ILE A 191 -6.60 0.41 -1.04
C ILE A 191 -7.15 1.39 0.02
N PHE A 192 -6.34 1.72 1.03
CA PHE A 192 -6.73 2.65 2.09
C PHE A 192 -7.15 4.02 1.54
N ILE A 193 -6.38 4.56 0.60
CA ILE A 193 -6.66 5.84 -0.06
C ILE A 193 -7.96 5.72 -0.86
N SER A 194 -8.12 4.66 -1.66
CA SER A 194 -9.30 4.43 -2.50
C SER A 194 -10.59 4.40 -1.68
N ILE A 195 -10.59 3.70 -0.53
CA ILE A 195 -11.70 3.70 0.43
C ILE A 195 -11.99 5.12 0.91
N ASN A 196 -10.96 5.87 1.31
CA ASN A 196 -11.13 7.19 1.94
C ASN A 196 -11.53 8.30 0.97
N ILE A 197 -11.22 8.18 -0.32
CA ILE A 197 -11.67 9.13 -1.34
C ILE A 197 -13.09 8.83 -1.85
N GLY A 198 -13.72 7.73 -1.40
CA GLY A 198 -15.13 7.43 -1.64
C GLY A 198 -15.42 6.39 -2.73
N LEU A 199 -14.40 5.68 -3.21
CA LEU A 199 -14.62 4.59 -4.18
C LEU A 199 -15.36 3.44 -3.52
N SER A 200 -16.40 2.94 -4.20
CA SER A 200 -17.34 1.95 -3.66
C SER A 200 -16.95 0.50 -4.01
N GLU A 201 -16.17 0.32 -5.07
CA GLU A 201 -15.66 -0.99 -5.47
C GLU A 201 -14.20 -0.88 -5.91
N ILE A 202 -13.35 -1.78 -5.39
CA ILE A 202 -11.91 -1.78 -5.60
C ILE A 202 -11.49 -3.15 -6.13
N ASN A 203 -10.97 -3.21 -7.35
CA ASN A 203 -10.50 -4.44 -7.99
C ASN A 203 -8.97 -4.47 -8.04
N LEU A 204 -8.34 -5.56 -7.60
CA LEU A 204 -6.87 -5.65 -7.50
C LEU A 204 -6.29 -6.51 -8.63
N LEU A 205 -5.39 -5.94 -9.42
CA LEU A 205 -4.58 -6.64 -10.44
C LEU A 205 -3.08 -6.53 -10.09
N GLY A 206 -2.27 -7.49 -10.52
CA GLY A 206 -0.82 -7.48 -10.24
C GLY A 206 -0.47 -7.48 -8.75
N SER A 207 -1.32 -8.09 -7.92
CA SER A 207 -1.22 -8.14 -6.45
C SER A 207 -0.85 -9.56 -5.98
N ASP A 208 0.27 -10.08 -6.48
CA ASP A 208 0.66 -11.49 -6.33
C ASP A 208 1.04 -11.86 -4.89
N HIS A 209 1.92 -11.07 -4.26
CA HIS A 209 2.47 -11.35 -2.93
C HIS A 209 3.06 -12.77 -2.75
N SER A 210 3.56 -13.37 -3.83
CA SER A 210 4.04 -14.75 -3.88
C SER A 210 5.50 -14.94 -3.47
N TRP A 211 6.16 -13.92 -2.91
CA TRP A 211 7.60 -13.92 -2.59
C TRP A 211 8.05 -15.05 -1.67
N THR A 212 7.16 -15.64 -0.87
CA THR A 212 7.50 -16.79 -0.03
C THR A 212 7.98 -18.01 -0.83
N LYS A 213 7.56 -18.15 -2.10
CA LYS A 213 8.06 -19.19 -3.01
C LYS A 213 9.54 -19.01 -3.37
N GLU A 214 10.01 -17.77 -3.27
CA GLU A 214 11.32 -17.33 -3.77
C GLU A 214 12.38 -17.24 -2.64
N LEU A 215 12.00 -17.54 -1.41
CA LEU A 215 12.88 -17.48 -0.23
C LEU A 215 13.66 -18.77 -0.03
N PHE A 216 14.97 -18.67 0.17
CA PHE A 216 15.82 -19.80 0.52
C PHE A 216 17.03 -19.35 1.37
N VAL A 217 17.84 -20.31 1.83
CA VAL A 217 19.10 -20.05 2.54
C VAL A 217 20.26 -20.57 1.69
N ASN A 218 21.26 -19.73 1.46
CA ASN A 218 22.44 -20.11 0.67
C ASN A 218 23.46 -20.93 1.51
N SER A 219 24.54 -21.38 0.89
CA SER A 219 25.61 -22.14 1.56
C SER A 219 26.36 -21.37 2.65
N GLU A 220 26.26 -20.05 2.66
CA GLU A 220 26.83 -19.16 3.69
C GLU A 220 25.83 -18.89 4.84
N ASN A 221 24.71 -19.60 4.89
CA ASN A 221 23.65 -19.44 5.88
C ASN A 221 23.00 -18.03 5.89
N GLN A 222 22.90 -17.41 4.70
CA GLN A 222 22.26 -16.12 4.50
C GLN A 222 20.90 -16.33 3.82
N VAL A 223 19.89 -15.56 4.23
CA VAL A 223 18.57 -15.61 3.60
C VAL A 223 18.59 -14.84 2.30
N CYS A 224 18.14 -15.49 1.23
CA CYS A 224 18.10 -14.96 -0.12
C CYS A 224 16.67 -14.94 -0.67
N ILE A 225 16.43 -14.05 -1.64
CA ILE A 225 15.19 -13.96 -2.41
C ILE A 225 15.50 -13.95 -3.90
N LEU A 226 14.78 -14.72 -4.70
CA LEU A 226 14.79 -14.58 -6.16
C LEU A 226 13.96 -13.34 -6.54
N ASP A 227 14.58 -12.38 -7.22
CA ASP A 227 13.92 -11.11 -7.55
C ASP A 227 13.15 -11.23 -8.87
N HIS A 228 11.82 -11.18 -8.78
CA HIS A 228 10.92 -11.22 -9.93
C HIS A 228 10.11 -9.92 -9.99
N HIS A 229 10.51 -8.99 -10.86
CA HIS A 229 9.68 -7.84 -11.23
C HIS A 229 9.11 -7.97 -12.65
N PHE A 230 7.86 -7.51 -12.86
CA PHE A 230 7.19 -7.65 -14.17
C PHE A 230 7.87 -6.87 -15.31
N TYR A 231 8.75 -5.93 -14.98
CA TYR A 231 9.47 -5.06 -15.93
C TYR A 231 10.92 -5.51 -16.23
N ASP A 232 11.43 -6.57 -15.61
CA ASP A 232 12.82 -7.00 -15.78
C ASP A 232 13.06 -7.87 -17.03
N LYS A 233 14.16 -7.60 -17.76
CA LYS A 233 14.50 -8.23 -19.05
C LYS A 233 15.65 -9.27 -18.99
N LYS A 234 16.20 -9.61 -17.80
CA LYS A 234 17.39 -10.49 -17.64
C LYS A 234 17.12 -11.75 -16.78
N LYS A 235 18.05 -12.74 -16.87
CA LYS A 235 18.04 -14.03 -16.15
C LYS A 235 18.13 -13.88 -14.62
N GLN A 236 17.58 -14.86 -13.90
CA GLN A 236 17.49 -14.98 -12.43
C GLN A 236 18.83 -14.76 -11.73
N ASP A 237 18.96 -13.62 -11.06
CA ASP A 237 19.89 -13.40 -9.95
C ASP A 237 19.09 -13.39 -8.64
N PHE A 238 19.71 -13.85 -7.55
CA PHE A 238 19.13 -13.75 -6.21
C PHE A 238 19.81 -12.64 -5.42
N ASN A 239 19.06 -12.00 -4.53
CA ASN A 239 19.57 -10.98 -3.64
C ASN A 239 19.61 -11.51 -2.20
N ILE A 240 20.64 -11.14 -1.44
CA ILE A 240 20.64 -11.33 0.02
C ILE A 240 19.61 -10.36 0.60
N PHE A 241 18.72 -10.86 1.47
CA PHE A 241 17.68 -10.04 2.06
C PHE A 241 18.29 -9.19 3.20
N THR A 242 18.66 -7.95 2.90
CA THR A 242 19.33 -7.03 3.85
C THR A 242 18.41 -5.93 4.37
N ARG A 243 18.74 -5.43 5.55
CA ARG A 243 18.19 -4.19 6.14
C ARG A 243 18.90 -2.98 5.54
N VAL A 244 18.35 -1.80 5.80
CA VAL A 244 18.97 -0.51 5.42
C VAL A 244 20.38 -0.36 5.97
N ASP A 245 20.65 -0.86 7.19
CA ASP A 245 21.98 -0.84 7.81
C ASP A 245 22.93 -1.92 7.28
N GLY A 246 22.52 -2.70 6.28
CA GLY A 246 23.29 -3.78 5.66
C GLY A 246 23.24 -5.11 6.41
N SER A 247 22.61 -5.18 7.59
CA SER A 247 22.48 -6.45 8.30
C SER A 247 21.47 -7.39 7.63
N ILE A 248 21.73 -8.70 7.70
CA ILE A 248 20.93 -9.71 7.01
C ILE A 248 19.68 -10.06 7.84
N TYR A 249 18.52 -10.09 7.19
CA TYR A 249 17.29 -10.57 7.82
C TYR A 249 17.36 -12.06 8.13
N LYS A 250 16.83 -12.46 9.28
CA LYS A 250 16.56 -13.86 9.57
C LYS A 250 15.23 -14.29 8.92
N MET A 251 15.14 -15.57 8.54
CA MET A 251 13.95 -16.11 7.88
C MET A 251 12.66 -15.84 8.68
N HIS A 252 12.70 -16.06 10.00
CA HIS A 252 11.53 -15.84 10.85
C HIS A 252 11.11 -14.37 10.97
N GLU A 253 12.01 -13.43 10.70
CA GLU A 253 11.70 -11.99 10.70
C GLU A 253 10.94 -11.64 9.43
N ILE A 254 11.40 -12.12 8.27
CA ILE A 254 10.72 -11.95 6.97
C ILE A 254 9.32 -12.56 7.03
N LEU A 255 9.20 -13.81 7.50
CA LEU A 255 7.90 -14.48 7.63
C LEU A 255 6.96 -13.74 8.59
N ARG A 256 7.49 -13.11 9.64
CA ARG A 256 6.70 -12.29 10.56
C ARG A 256 6.23 -10.99 9.88
N ASP A 257 7.08 -10.34 9.10
CA ASP A 257 6.71 -9.13 8.36
C ASP A 257 5.66 -9.43 7.29
N TYR A 258 5.75 -10.57 6.62
CA TYR A 258 4.71 -11.07 5.72
C TYR A 258 3.42 -11.39 6.45
N ALA A 259 3.48 -12.05 7.63
CA ALA A 259 2.29 -12.29 8.43
C ALA A 259 1.58 -10.98 8.81
N PHE A 260 2.34 -9.95 9.22
CA PHE A 260 1.78 -8.63 9.50
C PHE A 260 1.19 -7.95 8.27
N MET A 261 1.79 -8.14 7.09
CA MET A 261 1.26 -7.63 5.82
C MET A 261 -0.09 -8.28 5.50
N PHE A 262 -0.18 -9.61 5.57
CA PHE A 262 -1.42 -10.33 5.30
C PHE A 262 -2.52 -10.01 6.32
N GLU A 263 -2.19 -9.94 7.63
CA GLU A 263 -3.11 -9.47 8.67
C GLU A 263 -3.67 -8.08 8.34
N GLY A 264 -2.82 -7.18 7.84
CA GLY A 264 -3.23 -5.84 7.45
C GLY A 264 -4.22 -5.79 6.26
N TYR A 265 -4.20 -6.75 5.34
CA TYR A 265 -5.24 -6.84 4.29
C TYR A 265 -6.60 -7.20 4.87
N HIS A 266 -6.65 -8.08 5.88
CA HIS A 266 -7.90 -8.38 6.61
C HIS A 266 -8.41 -7.16 7.38
N SER A 267 -7.52 -6.37 7.98
CA SER A 267 -7.88 -5.09 8.60
C SER A 267 -8.46 -4.08 7.59
N LEU A 268 -7.92 -4.03 6.37
CA LEU A 268 -8.48 -3.22 5.28
C LEU A 268 -9.85 -3.73 4.82
N ARG A 269 -10.07 -5.05 4.78
CA ARG A 269 -11.38 -5.63 4.50
C ARG A 269 -12.42 -5.20 5.54
N GLY A 270 -12.11 -5.36 6.83
CA GLY A 270 -13.00 -4.95 7.91
C GLY A 270 -13.31 -3.45 7.89
N TYR A 271 -12.33 -2.62 7.54
CA TYR A 271 -12.55 -1.18 7.36
C TYR A 271 -13.46 -0.87 6.18
N GLY A 272 -13.25 -1.55 5.04
CA GLY A 272 -14.11 -1.45 3.86
C GLY A 272 -15.55 -1.86 4.15
N ASP A 273 -15.76 -2.97 4.86
CA ASP A 273 -17.08 -3.50 5.21
C ASP A 273 -17.91 -2.51 6.04
N VAL A 274 -17.28 -1.87 7.04
CA VAL A 274 -17.94 -0.84 7.87
C VAL A 274 -18.38 0.37 7.04
N LEU A 275 -17.71 0.64 5.90
CA LEU A 275 -18.03 1.72 4.99
C LEU A 275 -18.84 1.28 3.76
N GLY A 276 -19.16 0.00 3.64
CA GLY A 276 -19.87 -0.56 2.49
C GLY A 276 -19.05 -0.60 1.19
N VAL A 277 -17.71 -0.57 1.28
CA VAL A 277 -16.80 -0.65 0.14
C VAL A 277 -16.46 -2.10 -0.16
N LYS A 278 -16.67 -2.53 -1.39
CA LYS A 278 -16.32 -3.88 -1.85
C LYS A 278 -14.88 -3.91 -2.35
N ILE A 279 -14.13 -4.94 -1.95
CA ILE A 279 -12.75 -5.13 -2.38
C ILE A 279 -12.63 -6.54 -2.96
N TYR A 280 -12.19 -6.62 -4.21
CA TYR A 280 -12.05 -7.84 -4.99
C TYR A 280 -10.60 -8.09 -5.36
N ASN A 281 -10.18 -9.34 -5.27
CA ASN A 281 -8.90 -9.82 -5.77
C ASN A 281 -9.08 -10.43 -7.16
N ASN A 282 -8.68 -9.68 -8.19
CA ASN A 282 -8.73 -10.09 -9.59
C ASN A 282 -7.39 -10.63 -10.11
N THR A 283 -6.35 -10.60 -9.28
CA THR A 283 -5.00 -11.01 -9.65
C THR A 283 -4.95 -12.51 -9.86
N SER A 284 -4.49 -12.98 -11.02
CA SER A 284 -4.49 -14.40 -11.37
C SER A 284 -3.75 -15.29 -10.34
N ASN A 285 -2.55 -14.90 -9.93
CA ASN A 285 -1.69 -15.68 -9.01
C ASN A 285 -1.44 -14.95 -7.67
N SER A 286 -2.49 -14.77 -6.86
CA SER A 286 -2.40 -14.02 -5.61
C SER A 286 -2.33 -14.88 -4.35
N PHE A 287 -1.54 -14.43 -3.38
CA PHE A 287 -1.47 -14.93 -2.01
C PHE A 287 -2.39 -14.16 -1.05
N ILE A 288 -3.01 -13.06 -1.49
CA ILE A 288 -3.95 -12.29 -0.66
C ILE A 288 -5.27 -13.05 -0.55
N ASP A 289 -5.59 -13.52 0.66
CA ASP A 289 -6.82 -14.26 0.99
C ASP A 289 -7.90 -13.40 1.68
N ALA A 290 -7.62 -12.11 1.91
CA ALA A 290 -8.52 -11.20 2.62
C ALA A 290 -9.73 -10.73 1.79
N PHE A 291 -9.69 -10.89 0.46
CA PHE A 291 -10.68 -10.32 -0.46
C PHE A 291 -11.28 -11.40 -1.36
N GLU A 292 -12.56 -11.23 -1.70
CA GLU A 292 -13.27 -12.16 -2.58
C GLU A 292 -12.61 -12.21 -3.97
N ARG A 293 -12.56 -13.41 -4.56
CA ARG A 293 -12.03 -13.60 -5.91
C ARG A 293 -13.07 -13.20 -6.94
N LYS A 294 -12.66 -12.39 -7.91
CA LYS A 294 -13.49 -11.99 -9.07
C LYS A 294 -12.60 -12.11 -10.31
N GLN A 295 -13.02 -12.80 -11.37
CA GLN A 295 -12.24 -12.79 -12.60
C GLN A 295 -12.30 -11.40 -13.23
N CYS A 296 -11.16 -10.91 -13.73
CA CYS A 296 -11.18 -9.76 -14.63
C CYS A 296 -11.75 -10.25 -15.97
N VAL A 297 -12.71 -9.49 -16.52
CA VAL A 297 -13.41 -9.80 -17.79
C VAL A 297 -12.42 -10.08 -18.90
#